data_AF-A0AAD8VXL8-F1
#
_entry.id   AF-A0AAD8VXL8-F1
#
_cell.length_a   1.000
_cell.length_b   1.000
_cell.length_c   1.000
_cell.angle_alpha   90.00
_cell.angle_beta   90.00
_cell.angle_gamma   90.00
#
_symmetry.space_group_name_H-M   'P 1'
#
loop_
_entity.id
_entity.type
_entity.pdbx_description
1 polymer ?
#
loop_
_entity_poly.entity_id
_entity_poly.type
_entity_poly.pdbx_seq_one_letter_code
_entity_poly.pdbx_strand_id
1 'polypeptide(L)'
;MMPQAGRLTLIRAVLAAIPLHQLMVLALNKKTLRQINKILRGFLWVGRAEANGGHCHVNWARVCRPLHLGGLGIPDLARMAISLRVRWLWRMHTDPQRPWRGLDMQFSKAELDIFAASTSMTLGNGESALFWEDRWLDGRSIKEMAPEVFALVPKRRRKVRTVRQALVDRTWIPDIAGAPSPLALWQYVQLWDNLVRGPFVDSIHLGASGFGGGLRGVVVTGGADRSPASCAKPSVPSLLNDIKTEAQQWARAGARGVRHILP
;
A
#
# COMPACT_ATOMS: atom_id res chain seq x y z
N MET A 1 45.28 -19.77 0.54
CA MET A 1 44.24 -18.84 1.04
C MET A 1 43.53 -18.22 -0.15
N MET A 2 42.19 -18.20 -0.18
CA MET A 2 41.41 -17.69 -1.31
C MET A 2 41.59 -16.17 -1.45
N PRO A 3 41.83 -15.62 -2.66
CA PRO A 3 41.96 -14.18 -2.86
C PRO A 3 40.64 -13.45 -2.53
N GLN A 4 40.72 -12.18 -2.16
CA GLN A 4 39.54 -11.40 -1.76
C GLN A 4 38.48 -11.29 -2.86
N ALA A 5 38.90 -11.15 -4.12
CA ALA A 5 38.00 -11.17 -5.28
C ALA A 5 37.22 -12.50 -5.37
N GLY A 6 37.89 -13.64 -5.15
CA GLY A 6 37.24 -14.95 -5.12
C GLY A 6 36.23 -15.08 -3.98
N ARG A 7 36.57 -14.58 -2.79
CA ARG A 7 35.66 -14.55 -1.63
C ARG A 7 34.42 -13.69 -1.88
N LEU A 8 34.59 -12.54 -2.53
CA LEU A 8 33.48 -11.68 -2.94
C LEU A 8 32.55 -12.40 -3.93
N THR A 9 33.10 -13.07 -4.95
CA THR A 9 32.32 -13.85 -5.91
C THR A 9 31.53 -14.95 -5.21
N LEU A 10 32.17 -15.69 -4.28
CA LEU A 10 31.49 -16.75 -3.52
C LEU A 10 30.37 -16.21 -2.64
N ILE A 11 30.56 -15.04 -2.02
CA ILE A 11 29.49 -14.40 -1.24
C ILE A 11 28.29 -14.09 -2.12
N ARG A 12 28.52 -13.48 -3.29
CA ARG A 12 27.47 -13.04 -4.20
C ARG A 12 26.71 -14.22 -4.81
N ALA A 13 27.41 -15.27 -5.19
CA ALA A 13 26.82 -16.43 -5.86
C ALA A 13 26.19 -17.45 -4.89
N VAL A 14 26.83 -17.70 -3.74
CA VAL A 14 26.48 -18.83 -2.87
C VAL A 14 26.03 -18.37 -1.49
N LEU A 15 26.89 -17.71 -0.72
CA LEU A 15 26.62 -17.48 0.71
C LEU A 15 25.41 -16.58 0.95
N ALA A 16 25.19 -15.57 0.09
CA ALA A 16 24.00 -14.73 0.17
C ALA A 16 22.72 -15.47 -0.28
N ALA A 17 22.85 -16.53 -1.08
CA ALA A 17 21.72 -17.32 -1.56
C ALA A 17 21.22 -18.34 -0.53
N ILE A 18 22.11 -18.87 0.32
CA ILE A 18 21.76 -19.83 1.37
C ILE A 18 20.56 -19.39 2.22
N PRO A 19 20.51 -18.17 2.79
CA PRO A 19 19.37 -17.77 3.63
C PRO A 19 18.10 -17.41 2.85
N LEU A 20 18.10 -17.37 1.50
CA LEU A 20 16.97 -16.89 0.71
C LEU A 20 15.65 -17.60 1.02
N HIS A 21 15.70 -18.93 1.11
CA HIS A 21 14.50 -19.74 1.37
C HIS A 21 13.90 -19.41 2.76
N GLN A 22 14.77 -19.23 3.77
CA GLN A 22 14.33 -18.83 5.11
C GLN A 22 13.79 -17.40 5.13
N LEU A 23 14.44 -16.46 4.44
CA LEU A 23 14.01 -15.06 4.33
C LEU A 23 12.66 -14.90 3.62
N MET A 24 12.35 -15.83 2.71
CA MET A 24 11.10 -15.82 1.96
C MET A 24 9.90 -16.25 2.83
N VAL A 25 10.11 -17.17 3.78
CA VAL A 25 9.03 -17.74 4.59
C VAL A 25 8.93 -17.07 5.97
N LEU A 26 10.06 -16.69 6.56
CA LEU A 26 10.14 -16.23 7.95
C LEU A 26 10.42 -14.72 8.05
N ALA A 27 9.71 -14.05 8.96
CA ALA A 27 10.06 -12.72 9.41
C ALA A 27 11.30 -12.79 10.32
N LEU A 28 12.51 -12.77 9.75
CA LEU A 28 13.73 -12.90 10.54
C LEU A 28 13.94 -11.70 11.47
N ASN A 29 14.29 -12.00 12.71
CA ASN A 29 14.69 -10.99 13.69
C ASN A 29 15.94 -10.24 13.24
N LYS A 30 16.00 -8.92 13.52
CA LYS A 30 17.16 -8.06 13.22
C LYS A 30 18.48 -8.60 13.82
N LYS A 31 18.41 -9.35 14.93
CA LYS A 31 19.59 -9.99 15.56
C LYS A 31 20.19 -11.08 14.65
N THR A 32 19.36 -11.95 14.09
CA THR A 32 19.77 -13.03 13.18
C THR A 32 20.41 -12.46 11.92
N LEU A 33 19.78 -11.45 11.31
CA LEU A 33 20.35 -10.75 10.13
C LEU A 33 21.71 -10.14 10.43
N ARG A 34 21.90 -9.57 11.65
CA ARG A 34 23.21 -9.05 12.07
C ARG A 34 24.26 -10.15 12.22
N GLN A 35 23.89 -11.32 12.75
CA GLN A 35 24.80 -12.46 12.87
C GLN A 35 25.22 -12.99 11.50
N ILE A 36 24.29 -13.17 10.57
CA ILE A 36 24.62 -13.61 9.20
C ILE A 36 25.54 -12.57 8.54
N ASN A 37 25.22 -11.28 8.65
CA ASN A 37 26.09 -10.22 8.14
C ASN A 37 27.48 -10.21 8.79
N LYS A 38 27.61 -10.57 10.09
CA LYS A 38 28.91 -10.72 10.77
C LYS A 38 29.74 -11.82 10.10
N ILE A 39 29.13 -12.96 9.79
CA ILE A 39 29.78 -14.09 9.12
C ILE A 39 30.24 -13.71 7.71
N LEU A 40 29.35 -13.08 6.92
CA LEU A 40 29.68 -12.62 5.56
C LEU A 40 30.82 -11.59 5.56
N ARG A 41 30.82 -10.67 6.52
CA ARG A 41 31.90 -9.69 6.73
C ARG A 41 33.21 -10.36 7.09
N GLY A 42 33.18 -11.30 8.04
CA GLY A 42 34.33 -12.08 8.45
C GLY A 42 34.96 -12.81 7.27
N PHE A 43 34.11 -13.48 6.50
CA PHE A 43 34.55 -14.24 5.35
C PHE A 43 35.17 -13.31 4.28
N LEU A 44 34.53 -12.19 3.95
CA LEU A 44 35.00 -11.24 2.93
C LEU A 44 36.39 -10.69 3.23
N TRP A 45 36.62 -10.20 4.46
CA TRP A 45 37.85 -9.48 4.80
C TRP A 45 38.94 -10.41 5.33
N VAL A 46 38.62 -11.28 6.28
CA VAL A 46 39.61 -12.14 6.99
C VAL A 46 39.65 -13.57 6.43
N GLY A 47 38.54 -14.05 5.86
CA GLY A 47 38.42 -15.44 5.41
C GLY A 47 38.08 -16.40 6.55
N ARG A 48 37.55 -15.86 7.66
CA ARG A 48 37.09 -16.60 8.85
C ARG A 48 35.65 -16.19 9.18
N ALA A 49 34.94 -16.98 9.99
CA ALA A 49 33.55 -16.66 10.36
C ALA A 49 33.42 -15.37 11.18
N GLU A 50 34.49 -14.90 11.84
CA GLU A 50 34.48 -13.68 12.63
C GLU A 50 35.56 -12.70 12.17
N ALA A 51 35.18 -11.42 12.07
CA ALA A 51 36.11 -10.30 11.93
C ALA A 51 35.96 -9.35 13.11
N ASN A 52 37.07 -9.01 13.74
CA ASN A 52 37.18 -7.90 14.68
C ASN A 52 37.15 -6.54 13.94
N GLY A 53 36.79 -5.47 14.65
CA GLY A 53 36.53 -4.14 14.06
C GLY A 53 37.68 -3.59 13.21
N GLY A 54 38.93 -3.89 13.55
CA GLY A 54 40.12 -3.46 12.80
C GLY A 54 40.33 -4.16 11.45
N HIS A 55 39.62 -5.24 11.15
CA HIS A 55 39.79 -5.99 9.90
C HIS A 55 38.84 -5.54 8.77
N CYS A 56 37.84 -4.71 9.06
CA CYS A 56 36.87 -4.27 8.07
C CYS A 56 37.24 -2.89 7.52
N HIS A 57 37.83 -2.83 6.33
CA HIS A 57 38.26 -1.57 5.72
C HIS A 57 37.10 -0.67 5.25
N VAL A 58 35.91 -1.23 5.03
CA VAL A 58 34.76 -0.50 4.48
C VAL A 58 33.49 -0.81 5.27
N ASN A 59 32.69 0.22 5.54
CA ASN A 59 31.36 0.07 6.13
C ASN A 59 30.49 -0.86 5.29
N TRP A 60 29.88 -1.87 5.91
CA TRP A 60 29.04 -2.85 5.23
C TRP A 60 27.89 -2.25 4.45
N ALA A 61 27.28 -1.17 4.94
CA ALA A 61 26.21 -0.49 4.21
C ALA A 61 26.68 0.07 2.86
N ARG A 62 27.96 0.43 2.74
CA ARG A 62 28.59 0.85 1.48
C ARG A 62 28.97 -0.36 0.62
N VAL A 63 29.46 -1.44 1.23
CA VAL A 63 29.75 -2.72 0.56
C VAL A 63 28.51 -3.29 -0.14
N CYS A 64 27.34 -3.21 0.51
CA CYS A 64 26.09 -3.72 -0.05
C CYS A 64 25.47 -2.85 -1.15
N ARG A 65 26.05 -1.69 -1.48
CA ARG A 65 25.54 -0.87 -2.58
C ARG A 65 25.77 -1.58 -3.93
N PRO A 66 24.91 -1.33 -4.93
CA PRO A 66 25.16 -1.72 -6.30
C PRO A 66 26.51 -1.21 -6.80
N LEU A 67 27.08 -1.91 -7.80
CA LEU A 67 28.36 -1.55 -8.41
C LEU A 67 28.35 -0.11 -8.98
N HIS A 68 27.24 0.30 -9.62
CA HIS A 68 27.08 1.64 -10.18
C HIS A 68 27.00 2.75 -9.10
N LEU A 69 26.74 2.41 -7.83
CA LEU A 69 26.76 3.34 -6.70
C LEU A 69 28.05 3.23 -5.86
N GLY A 70 29.10 2.62 -6.42
CA GLY A 70 30.41 2.48 -5.77
C GLY A 70 30.44 1.47 -4.63
N GLY A 71 29.54 0.47 -4.63
CA GLY A 71 29.58 -0.68 -3.72
C GLY A 71 30.19 -1.92 -4.36
N LEU A 72 30.20 -3.03 -3.61
CA LEU A 72 30.74 -4.32 -4.08
C LEU A 72 29.65 -5.25 -4.67
N GLY A 73 28.39 -4.81 -4.71
CA GLY A 73 27.28 -5.59 -5.27
C GLY A 73 26.87 -6.79 -4.41
N ILE A 74 27.18 -6.78 -3.11
CA ILE A 74 26.68 -7.78 -2.16
C ILE A 74 25.22 -7.43 -1.82
N PRO A 75 24.26 -8.36 -1.92
CA PRO A 75 22.88 -8.07 -1.56
C PRO A 75 22.75 -7.78 -0.06
N ASP A 76 22.04 -6.70 0.28
CA ASP A 76 21.65 -6.43 1.66
C ASP A 76 20.52 -7.39 2.06
N LEU A 77 20.83 -8.33 2.95
CA LEU A 77 19.90 -9.36 3.41
C LEU A 77 18.60 -8.78 3.98
N ALA A 78 18.64 -7.60 4.64
CA ALA A 78 17.44 -6.99 5.20
C ALA A 78 16.51 -6.47 4.10
N ARG A 79 17.07 -5.79 3.09
CA ARG A 79 16.30 -5.31 1.92
C ARG A 79 15.78 -6.47 1.09
N MET A 80 16.61 -7.50 0.92
CA MET A 80 16.24 -8.71 0.20
C MET A 80 15.08 -9.43 0.89
N ALA A 81 15.11 -9.55 2.22
CA ALA A 81 14.00 -10.11 3.00
C ALA A 81 12.68 -9.38 2.69
N ILE A 82 12.68 -8.05 2.78
CA ILE A 82 11.51 -7.22 2.51
C ILE A 82 11.00 -7.47 1.08
N SER A 83 11.88 -7.43 0.08
CA SER A 83 11.49 -7.64 -1.32
C SER A 83 10.88 -9.01 -1.58
N LEU A 84 11.41 -10.07 -0.96
CA LEU A 84 10.88 -11.43 -1.09
C LEU A 84 9.51 -11.57 -0.42
N ARG A 85 9.28 -10.85 0.69
CA ARG A 85 8.01 -10.89 1.42
C ARG A 85 6.92 -10.04 0.77
N VAL A 86 7.29 -8.94 0.12
CA VAL A 86 6.38 -8.15 -0.74
C VAL A 86 5.77 -9.00 -1.85
N ARG A 87 6.51 -9.99 -2.39
CA ARG A 87 5.96 -10.96 -3.37
C ARG A 87 4.79 -11.76 -2.82
N TRP A 88 4.80 -12.13 -1.54
CA TRP A 88 3.67 -12.83 -0.92
C TRP A 88 2.44 -11.94 -0.81
N LEU A 89 2.64 -10.66 -0.45
CA LEU A 89 1.57 -9.68 -0.41
C LEU A 89 0.90 -9.52 -1.78
N TRP A 90 1.70 -9.44 -2.86
CA TRP A 90 1.18 -9.47 -4.23
C TRP A 90 0.33 -10.72 -4.52
N ARG A 91 0.84 -11.90 -4.15
CA ARG A 91 0.13 -13.18 -4.37
C ARG A 91 -1.18 -13.28 -3.59
N MET A 92 -1.25 -12.70 -2.39
CA MET A 92 -2.49 -12.65 -1.61
C MET A 92 -3.58 -11.84 -2.32
N HIS A 93 -3.21 -10.72 -2.94
CA HIS A 93 -4.16 -9.88 -3.68
C HIS A 93 -4.52 -10.42 -5.07
N THR A 94 -3.60 -11.09 -5.76
CA THR A 94 -3.82 -11.54 -7.15
C THR A 94 -4.57 -12.88 -7.24
N ASP A 95 -4.39 -13.79 -6.27
CA ASP A 95 -4.92 -15.15 -6.38
C ASP A 95 -5.85 -15.54 -5.21
N PRO A 96 -7.13 -15.13 -5.27
CA PRO A 96 -8.28 -16.00 -5.10
C PRO A 96 -8.22 -17.16 -4.13
N GLN A 97 -7.79 -18.24 -4.74
CA GLN A 97 -8.25 -19.60 -4.46
C GLN A 97 -7.12 -20.42 -3.85
N ARG A 98 -6.00 -19.75 -3.51
CA ARG A 98 -4.83 -20.44 -3.03
C ARG A 98 -4.96 -20.82 -1.56
N PRO A 99 -4.48 -22.02 -1.19
CA PRO A 99 -4.63 -22.54 0.17
C PRO A 99 -3.91 -21.71 1.24
N TRP A 100 -2.93 -20.89 0.85
CA TRP A 100 -2.18 -20.01 1.77
C TRP A 100 -2.87 -18.68 2.09
N ARG A 101 -4.08 -18.42 1.59
CA ARG A 101 -4.83 -17.17 1.85
C ARG A 101 -5.23 -16.99 3.33
N GLY A 102 -5.25 -18.06 4.11
CA GLY A 102 -5.54 -18.03 5.56
C GLY A 102 -4.32 -18.08 6.47
N LEU A 103 -3.10 -18.11 5.91
CA LEU A 103 -1.90 -18.06 6.74
C LEU A 103 -1.74 -16.64 7.28
N ASP A 104 -1.71 -16.50 8.61
CA ASP A 104 -1.44 -15.23 9.29
C ASP A 104 0.03 -14.84 9.08
N MET A 105 0.34 -14.33 7.89
CA MET A 105 1.65 -13.80 7.57
C MET A 105 1.76 -12.39 8.12
N GLN A 106 2.51 -12.24 9.20
CA GLN A 106 2.74 -10.96 9.85
C GLN A 106 3.65 -10.07 9.00
N PHE A 107 3.10 -9.07 8.32
CA PHE A 107 3.87 -8.08 7.55
C PHE A 107 4.21 -6.85 8.40
N SER A 108 5.45 -6.40 8.29
CA SER A 108 5.93 -5.15 8.85
C SER A 108 5.46 -3.95 8.04
N LYS A 109 5.43 -2.79 8.67
CA LYS A 109 5.08 -1.52 8.02
C LYS A 109 5.92 -1.25 6.76
N ALA A 110 7.23 -1.55 6.79
CA ALA A 110 8.10 -1.32 5.64
C ALA A 110 7.73 -2.18 4.41
N GLU A 111 7.29 -3.42 4.63
CA GLU A 111 6.83 -4.30 3.55
C GLU A 111 5.53 -3.77 2.93
N LEU A 112 4.59 -3.33 3.77
CA LEU A 112 3.33 -2.73 3.32
C LEU A 112 3.56 -1.42 2.56
N ASP A 113 4.43 -0.55 3.08
CA ASP A 113 4.75 0.75 2.46
C ASP A 113 5.42 0.54 1.09
N ILE A 114 6.36 -0.40 0.96
CA ILE A 114 6.99 -0.71 -0.33
C ILE A 114 5.99 -1.28 -1.32
N PHE A 115 5.14 -2.23 -0.88
CA PHE A 115 4.11 -2.79 -1.72
C PHE A 115 3.15 -1.70 -2.23
N ALA A 116 2.67 -0.85 -1.33
CA ALA A 116 1.80 0.27 -1.66
C ALA A 116 2.45 1.24 -2.64
N ALA A 117 3.75 1.50 -2.53
CA ALA A 117 4.48 2.36 -3.46
C ALA A 117 4.73 1.71 -4.83
N SER A 118 4.90 0.37 -4.88
CA SER A 118 5.22 -0.36 -6.12
C SER A 118 3.99 -0.84 -6.90
N THR A 119 2.79 -0.73 -6.33
CA THR A 119 1.59 -1.32 -6.89
C THR A 119 0.46 -0.32 -7.00
N SER A 120 -0.27 -0.39 -8.12
CA SER A 120 -1.53 0.33 -8.30
C SER A 120 -2.68 -0.64 -8.28
N MET A 121 -3.74 -0.31 -7.54
CA MET A 121 -4.97 -1.08 -7.51
C MET A 121 -5.97 -0.47 -8.48
N THR A 122 -6.44 -1.28 -9.43
CA THR A 122 -7.59 -0.92 -10.27
C THR A 122 -8.85 -1.56 -9.70
N LEU A 123 -9.88 -0.74 -9.54
CA LEU A 123 -11.15 -1.17 -8.97
C LEU A 123 -11.92 -1.98 -10.00
N GLY A 124 -12.11 -3.28 -9.73
CA GLY A 124 -13.05 -4.13 -10.48
C GLY A 124 -14.47 -3.97 -9.94
N ASN A 125 -15.07 -5.08 -9.51
CA ASN A 125 -16.42 -5.09 -8.91
C ASN A 125 -16.56 -4.39 -7.54
N GLY A 126 -15.46 -3.91 -6.95
CA GLY A 126 -15.45 -3.17 -5.68
C GLY A 126 -15.83 -3.97 -4.42
N GLU A 127 -16.03 -5.29 -4.51
CA GLU A 127 -16.48 -6.13 -3.39
C GLU A 127 -15.35 -6.49 -2.42
N SER A 128 -14.12 -6.56 -2.91
CA SER A 128 -12.96 -6.97 -2.12
C SER A 128 -12.13 -5.80 -1.58
N ALA A 129 -12.31 -4.59 -2.12
CA ALA A 129 -11.55 -3.41 -1.71
C ALA A 129 -12.26 -2.71 -0.55
N LEU A 130 -11.52 -2.36 0.50
CA LEU A 130 -12.00 -1.56 1.62
C LEU A 130 -12.01 -0.07 1.23
N PHE A 131 -13.16 0.56 1.39
CA PHE A 131 -13.39 1.94 0.93
C PHE A 131 -12.44 2.94 1.59
N TRP A 132 -12.21 2.82 2.91
CA TRP A 132 -11.45 3.82 3.68
C TRP A 132 -9.94 3.55 3.76
N GLU A 133 -9.52 2.29 3.68
CA GLU A 133 -8.13 1.87 3.93
C GLU A 133 -7.35 1.60 2.63
N ASP A 134 -7.98 1.05 1.59
CA ASP A 134 -7.26 0.63 0.38
C ASP A 134 -6.99 1.78 -0.57
N ARG A 135 -5.94 1.66 -1.40
CA ARG A 135 -5.47 2.69 -2.35
C ARG A 135 -6.15 2.56 -3.72
N TRP A 136 -7.48 2.64 -3.74
CA TRP A 136 -8.28 2.41 -4.94
C TRP A 136 -8.66 3.70 -5.70
N LEU A 137 -8.45 4.88 -5.12
CA LEU A 137 -8.78 6.17 -5.71
C LEU A 137 -7.52 6.84 -6.27
N ASP A 138 -7.29 6.72 -7.58
CA ASP A 138 -6.08 7.20 -8.28
C ASP A 138 -4.76 6.77 -7.61
N GLY A 139 -4.70 5.53 -7.12
CA GLY A 139 -3.53 5.00 -6.42
C GLY A 139 -3.28 5.58 -5.02
N ARG A 140 -4.24 6.34 -4.48
CA ARG A 140 -4.22 6.88 -3.11
C ARG A 140 -5.38 6.29 -2.30
N SER A 141 -5.19 6.24 -0.98
CA SER A 141 -6.26 5.90 -0.04
C SER A 141 -7.01 7.16 0.39
N ILE A 142 -8.26 7.01 0.82
CA ILE A 142 -9.04 8.13 1.37
C ILE A 142 -8.36 8.72 2.62
N LYS A 143 -7.68 7.88 3.40
CA LYS A 143 -6.84 8.32 4.52
C LYS A 143 -5.73 9.31 4.11
N GLU A 144 -5.13 9.12 2.93
CA GLU A 144 -4.09 10.01 2.40
C GLU A 144 -4.69 11.30 1.83
N MET A 145 -5.86 11.22 1.19
CA MET A 145 -6.50 12.37 0.54
C MET A 145 -7.28 13.25 1.52
N ALA A 146 -7.95 12.64 2.49
CA ALA A 146 -8.85 13.29 3.43
C ALA A 146 -8.63 12.75 4.86
N PRO A 147 -7.47 13.04 5.48
CA PRO A 147 -7.12 12.51 6.81
C PRO A 147 -8.08 12.94 7.92
N GLU A 148 -8.64 14.15 7.85
CA GLU A 148 -9.58 14.67 8.85
C GLU A 148 -10.94 13.97 8.74
N VAL A 149 -11.42 13.74 7.51
CA VAL A 149 -12.64 12.95 7.28
C VAL A 149 -12.43 11.52 7.75
N PHE A 150 -11.28 10.91 7.43
CA PHE A 150 -10.94 9.57 7.88
C PHE A 150 -10.89 9.46 9.40
N ALA A 151 -10.42 10.51 10.10
CA ALA A 151 -10.37 10.54 11.56
C ALA A 151 -11.75 10.44 12.22
N LEU A 152 -12.79 11.01 11.59
CA LEU A 152 -14.18 11.00 12.04
C LEU A 152 -14.88 9.64 11.84
N VAL A 153 -14.37 8.78 10.97
CA VAL A 153 -14.99 7.46 10.71
C VAL A 153 -14.66 6.48 11.84
N PRO A 154 -15.61 5.75 12.44
CA PRO A 154 -15.31 4.74 13.45
C PRO A 154 -14.41 3.62 12.91
N LYS A 155 -13.43 3.14 13.70
CA LYS A 155 -12.49 2.05 13.29
C LYS A 155 -13.20 0.81 12.75
N ARG A 156 -14.39 0.47 13.28
CA ARG A 156 -15.20 -0.66 12.82
C ARG A 156 -15.66 -0.49 11.37
N ARG A 157 -16.07 0.72 10.97
CA ARG A 157 -16.52 1.01 9.60
C ARG A 157 -15.36 0.97 8.61
N ARG A 158 -14.19 1.49 9.01
CA ARG A 158 -12.97 1.49 8.18
C ARG A 158 -12.55 0.09 7.71
N LYS A 159 -12.70 -0.92 8.58
CA LYS A 159 -12.26 -2.31 8.33
C LYS A 159 -13.29 -3.21 7.64
N VAL A 160 -14.55 -2.76 7.53
CA VAL A 160 -15.66 -3.59 7.02
C VAL A 160 -16.22 -3.03 5.73
N ARG A 161 -16.24 -1.71 5.55
CA ARG A 161 -16.90 -1.08 4.41
C ARG A 161 -16.15 -1.37 3.12
N THR A 162 -16.81 -2.03 2.18
CA THR A 162 -16.27 -2.25 0.84
C THR A 162 -16.60 -1.08 -0.09
N VAL A 163 -15.82 -0.91 -1.15
CA VAL A 163 -16.03 0.16 -2.14
C VAL A 163 -17.40 0.02 -2.81
N ARG A 164 -17.81 -1.20 -3.16
CA ARG A 164 -19.14 -1.45 -3.77
C ARG A 164 -20.27 -1.00 -2.86
N GLN A 165 -20.24 -1.40 -1.58
CA GLN A 165 -21.26 -1.01 -0.61
C GLN A 165 -21.30 0.51 -0.41
N ALA A 166 -20.12 1.12 -0.28
CA ALA A 166 -20.00 2.57 -0.13
C ALA A 166 -20.61 3.32 -1.31
N LEU A 167 -20.26 2.95 -2.55
CA LEU A 167 -20.63 3.71 -3.73
C LEU A 167 -22.08 3.50 -4.19
N VAL A 168 -22.58 2.26 -4.18
CA VAL A 168 -23.93 1.93 -4.71
C VAL A 168 -25.04 2.64 -3.94
N ASP A 169 -24.96 2.62 -2.60
CA ASP A 169 -26.01 3.17 -1.74
C ASP A 169 -25.60 4.51 -1.10
N ARG A 170 -24.48 5.09 -1.52
CA ARG A 170 -23.81 6.25 -0.88
C ARG A 170 -23.66 6.09 0.64
N THR A 171 -23.58 4.85 1.11
CA THR A 171 -23.60 4.53 2.53
C THR A 171 -22.32 4.93 3.26
N TRP A 172 -21.31 5.45 2.55
CA TRP A 172 -20.10 6.01 3.14
C TRP A 172 -20.33 7.36 3.83
N ILE A 173 -21.34 8.13 3.41
CA ILE A 173 -21.68 9.42 4.04
C ILE A 173 -22.03 9.23 5.53
N PRO A 174 -22.97 8.33 5.92
CA PRO A 174 -23.30 8.12 7.33
C PRO A 174 -22.20 7.41 8.13
N ASP A 175 -21.10 6.97 7.51
CA ASP A 175 -19.96 6.42 8.25
C ASP A 175 -19.14 7.51 8.94
N ILE A 176 -19.26 8.77 8.51
CA ILE A 176 -18.57 9.91 9.09
C ILE A 176 -19.33 10.31 10.36
N ALA A 177 -18.72 10.07 11.53
CA ALA A 177 -19.34 10.35 12.81
C ALA A 177 -18.74 11.58 13.48
N GLY A 178 -19.58 12.43 14.06
CA GLY A 178 -19.15 13.63 14.80
C GLY A 178 -19.32 14.92 14.01
N ALA A 179 -18.97 16.04 14.65
CA ALA A 179 -19.04 17.36 14.03
C ALA A 179 -17.79 17.60 13.16
N PRO A 180 -17.93 17.80 11.84
CA PRO A 180 -16.78 18.03 10.97
C PRO A 180 -16.20 19.43 11.23
N SER A 181 -14.88 19.51 11.37
CA SER A 181 -14.17 20.78 11.33
C SER A 181 -14.31 21.43 9.94
N PRO A 182 -14.10 22.76 9.81
CA PRO A 182 -14.10 23.41 8.49
C PRO A 182 -13.14 22.75 7.48
N LEU A 183 -12.00 22.25 7.96
CA LEU A 183 -11.04 21.51 7.16
C LEU A 183 -11.58 20.13 6.73
N ALA A 184 -12.26 19.42 7.64
CA ALA A 184 -12.92 18.15 7.31
C ALA A 184 -14.04 18.34 6.27
N LEU A 185 -14.80 19.44 6.34
CA LEU A 185 -15.82 19.79 5.33
C LEU A 185 -15.18 20.05 3.97
N TRP A 186 -14.07 20.79 3.91
CA TRP A 186 -13.36 21.02 2.66
C TRP A 186 -12.83 19.71 2.05
N GLN A 187 -12.23 18.86 2.88
CA GLN A 187 -11.76 17.53 2.46
C GLN A 187 -12.92 16.62 2.00
N TYR A 188 -14.07 16.72 2.63
CA TYR A 188 -15.28 16.00 2.23
C TYR A 188 -15.75 16.42 0.83
N VAL A 189 -15.81 17.72 0.55
CA VAL A 189 -16.19 18.22 -0.79
C VAL A 189 -15.18 17.78 -1.85
N GLN A 190 -13.88 17.81 -1.53
CA GLN A 190 -12.84 17.29 -2.42
C GLN A 190 -13.01 15.79 -2.68
N LEU A 191 -13.29 14.99 -1.64
CA LEU A 191 -13.54 13.56 -1.79
C LEU A 191 -14.77 13.32 -2.66
N TRP A 192 -15.86 14.06 -2.42
CA TRP A 192 -17.09 13.99 -3.19
C TRP A 192 -16.86 14.26 -4.68
N ASP A 193 -16.18 15.36 -5.01
CA ASP A 193 -15.90 15.74 -6.39
C ASP A 193 -15.07 14.68 -7.11
N ASN A 194 -14.07 14.09 -6.43
CA ASN A 194 -13.26 12.99 -6.96
C ASN A 194 -14.08 11.71 -7.17
N LEU A 195 -15.04 11.40 -6.29
CA LEU A 195 -15.90 10.22 -6.41
C LEU A 195 -16.95 10.37 -7.51
N VAL A 196 -17.49 11.58 -7.70
CA VAL A 196 -18.52 11.87 -8.72
C VAL A 196 -17.92 12.04 -10.11
N ARG A 197 -16.72 12.64 -10.22
CA ARG A 197 -16.03 12.83 -11.51
C ARG A 197 -15.13 11.67 -11.93
N GLY A 198 -14.90 10.71 -11.04
CA GLY A 198 -14.04 9.57 -11.31
C GLY A 198 -14.69 8.57 -12.29
N PRO A 199 -13.93 7.89 -13.16
CA PRO A 199 -14.43 6.90 -14.12
C PRO A 199 -14.99 5.61 -13.48
N PHE A 200 -15.07 5.56 -12.15
CA PHE A 200 -15.36 4.37 -11.36
C PHE A 200 -16.87 4.11 -11.17
N VAL A 201 -17.71 5.14 -11.27
CA VAL A 201 -19.16 5.01 -11.00
C VAL A 201 -19.87 4.30 -12.16
N ASP A 202 -19.50 4.61 -13.41
CA ASP A 202 -20.13 4.01 -14.60
C ASP A 202 -19.76 2.53 -14.78
N SER A 203 -18.55 2.14 -14.38
CA SER A 203 -18.03 0.77 -14.52
C SER A 203 -18.61 -0.22 -13.49
N ILE A 204 -19.14 0.25 -12.35
CA ILE A 204 -19.80 -0.60 -11.34
C ILE A 204 -21.25 -0.92 -11.74
N HIS A 205 -21.92 -0.03 -12.48
CA HIS A 205 -23.30 -0.23 -12.95
C HIS A 205 -23.41 -1.05 -14.25
N LEU A 206 -22.39 -1.01 -15.13
CA LEU A 206 -22.40 -1.72 -16.42
C LEU A 206 -22.06 -3.23 -16.34
N GLY A 207 -21.78 -3.79 -15.15
CA GLY A 207 -21.42 -5.20 -14.97
C GLY A 207 -22.57 -6.22 -15.08
N ALA A 208 -23.77 -5.82 -15.53
CA ALA A 208 -24.95 -6.69 -15.60
C ALA A 208 -25.15 -7.38 -16.97
N SER A 209 -24.40 -7.03 -18.01
CA SER A 209 -24.55 -7.67 -19.34
C SER A 209 -23.24 -8.17 -19.91
N GLY A 210 -23.04 -9.49 -19.80
CA GLY A 210 -22.40 -10.31 -20.82
C GLY A 210 -20.92 -10.08 -21.11
N PHE A 211 -20.03 -10.58 -20.23
CA PHE A 211 -18.78 -11.23 -20.67
C PHE A 211 -18.42 -12.30 -19.62
N GLY A 212 -18.58 -13.57 -19.99
CA GLY A 212 -18.17 -14.71 -19.18
C GLY A 212 -16.65 -14.77 -19.10
N GLY A 213 -16.09 -14.67 -17.89
CA GLY A 213 -14.65 -14.77 -17.70
C GLY A 213 -14.09 -14.17 -16.41
N GLY A 214 -14.59 -14.60 -15.24
CA GLY A 214 -13.75 -14.89 -14.08
C GLY A 214 -12.74 -13.87 -13.52
N LEU A 215 -13.01 -12.56 -13.50
CA LEU A 215 -12.17 -11.60 -12.74
C LEU A 215 -12.99 -10.91 -11.63
N ARG A 216 -13.21 -11.66 -10.54
CA ARG A 216 -13.63 -11.11 -9.24
C ARG A 216 -12.39 -10.69 -8.46
N GLY A 217 -12.08 -9.38 -8.43
CA GLY A 217 -11.07 -8.85 -7.52
C GLY A 217 -10.33 -7.62 -8.05
N VAL A 218 -9.73 -6.88 -7.12
CA VAL A 218 -8.80 -5.77 -7.39
C VAL A 218 -7.68 -6.26 -8.31
N VAL A 219 -7.55 -5.67 -9.50
CA VAL A 219 -6.42 -5.96 -10.38
C VAL A 219 -5.29 -5.06 -9.94
N VAL A 220 -4.32 -5.65 -9.25
CA VAL A 220 -3.07 -4.99 -8.92
C VAL A 220 -2.22 -5.00 -10.19
N THR A 221 -1.79 -3.83 -10.67
CA THR A 221 -0.88 -3.71 -11.81
C THR A 221 0.49 -3.25 -11.31
N GLY A 222 1.55 -3.84 -11.87
CA GLY A 222 2.91 -3.36 -11.67
C GLY A 222 3.10 -2.07 -12.47
N GLY A 223 3.50 -0.99 -11.81
CA GLY A 223 3.54 0.34 -12.41
C GLY A 223 4.48 0.44 -13.61
N ALA A 224 3.92 0.87 -14.75
CA ALA A 224 4.62 1.63 -15.79
C ALA A 224 3.71 2.81 -16.20
N ASP A 225 4.31 4.00 -16.20
CA ASP A 225 3.82 5.36 -16.48
C ASP A 225 2.42 5.54 -17.07
N ARG A 226 1.66 6.53 -16.52
CA ARG A 226 0.76 7.38 -17.32
C ARG A 226 0.69 8.83 -16.84
N SER A 227 0.87 9.71 -17.82
CA SER A 227 0.68 11.17 -17.80
C SER A 227 -0.82 11.54 -17.71
N PRO A 228 -1.22 12.71 -17.17
CA PRO A 228 -2.61 13.04 -16.90
C PRO A 228 -3.30 13.65 -18.12
N ALA A 229 -4.34 13.00 -18.62
CA ALA A 229 -5.21 13.55 -19.67
C ALA A 229 -6.51 14.12 -19.06
N SER A 230 -6.62 15.44 -19.11
CA SER A 230 -7.82 16.19 -19.51
C SER A 230 -9.18 15.79 -18.89
N CYS A 231 -9.59 16.48 -17.83
CA CYS A 231 -10.99 16.53 -17.37
C CYS A 231 -11.62 17.90 -17.65
N ALA A 232 -12.60 17.93 -18.55
CA ALA A 232 -13.52 19.06 -18.71
C ALA A 232 -14.36 19.23 -17.44
N LYS A 233 -14.54 20.48 -16.99
CA LYS A 233 -15.25 20.81 -15.74
C LYS A 233 -16.78 20.82 -15.96
N PRO A 234 -17.59 20.07 -15.21
CA PRO A 234 -19.03 20.32 -15.11
C PRO A 234 -19.33 21.61 -14.33
N SER A 235 -20.41 22.27 -14.73
CA SER A 235 -20.89 23.56 -14.24
C SER A 235 -21.40 23.50 -12.80
N VAL A 236 -21.02 24.52 -12.02
CA VAL A 236 -21.24 24.79 -10.58
C VAL A 236 -22.70 24.68 -10.03
N PRO A 237 -23.81 24.80 -10.80
CA PRO A 237 -25.16 24.86 -10.21
C PRO A 237 -25.73 23.56 -9.61
N SER A 238 -25.37 22.37 -10.12
CA SER A 238 -25.91 21.09 -9.60
C SER A 238 -25.30 20.71 -8.23
N LEU A 239 -24.02 21.01 -8.06
CA LEU A 239 -23.22 20.72 -6.88
C LEU A 239 -23.74 21.45 -5.63
N LEU A 240 -24.30 22.66 -5.80
CA LEU A 240 -24.85 23.46 -4.69
C LEU A 240 -26.19 22.93 -4.18
N ASN A 241 -27.01 22.31 -5.04
CA ASN A 241 -28.31 21.77 -4.66
C ASN A 241 -28.17 20.42 -3.95
N ASP A 242 -27.23 19.60 -4.40
CA ASP A 242 -26.90 18.33 -3.75
C ASP A 242 -26.33 18.57 -2.34
N ILE A 243 -25.40 19.51 -2.17
CA ILE A 243 -24.87 19.91 -0.86
C ILE A 243 -25.97 20.40 0.10
N LYS A 244 -26.97 21.14 -0.40
CA LYS A 244 -28.09 21.62 0.42
C LYS A 244 -29.00 20.49 0.90
N THR A 245 -29.34 19.55 0.03
CA THR A 245 -30.18 18.39 0.39
C THR A 245 -29.45 17.47 1.37
N GLU A 246 -28.13 17.37 1.24
CA GLU A 246 -27.29 16.55 2.10
C GLU A 246 -27.07 17.20 3.48
N ALA A 247 -26.82 18.51 3.55
CA ALA A 247 -26.77 19.24 4.82
C ALA A 247 -28.08 19.10 5.64
N GLN A 248 -29.23 18.98 4.97
CA GLN A 248 -30.52 18.70 5.60
C GLN A 248 -30.62 17.26 6.14
N GLN A 249 -29.97 16.27 5.50
CA GLN A 249 -29.89 14.91 6.02
C GLN A 249 -28.99 14.81 7.27
N TRP A 250 -27.91 15.59 7.31
CA TRP A 250 -27.02 15.68 8.47
C TRP A 250 -27.73 16.32 9.68
N ALA A 251 -28.63 17.30 9.44
CA ALA A 251 -29.48 17.87 10.48
C ALA A 251 -30.51 16.86 11.04
N ARG A 252 -31.04 15.97 10.19
CA ARG A 252 -31.99 14.90 10.61
C ARG A 252 -31.30 13.74 11.36
N ALA A 253 -30.01 13.51 11.12
CA ALA A 253 -29.21 12.49 11.79
C ALA A 253 -28.72 12.87 13.21
N GLY A 254 -29.13 14.03 13.74
CA GLY A 254 -28.90 14.42 15.14
C GLY A 254 -27.61 15.20 15.43
N ALA A 255 -27.00 15.83 14.42
CA ALA A 255 -25.87 16.74 14.63
C ALA A 255 -26.32 18.04 15.32
N ARG A 256 -26.16 18.15 16.65
CA ARG A 256 -26.33 19.43 17.36
C ARG A 256 -25.16 20.35 16.99
N GLY A 257 -25.43 21.32 16.12
CA GLY A 257 -24.42 22.31 15.71
C GLY A 257 -24.70 23.11 14.43
N VAL A 258 -25.80 22.85 13.71
CA VAL A 258 -26.12 23.58 12.47
C VAL A 258 -27.43 24.37 12.62
N ARG A 259 -27.43 25.40 13.47
CA ARG A 259 -28.51 26.42 13.51
C ARG A 259 -28.04 27.83 13.23
N HIS A 260 -26.74 28.03 13.00
CA HIS A 260 -26.20 29.32 12.56
C HIS A 260 -25.19 29.05 11.46
N ILE A 261 -25.66 29.04 10.21
CA ILE A 261 -24.99 29.44 8.97
C ILE A 261 -25.99 29.05 7.87
N LEU A 262 -26.88 29.99 7.57
CA LEU A 262 -27.58 30.28 6.31
C LEU A 262 -28.72 31.26 6.66
N PRO A 263 -28.83 32.41 6.00
CA PRO A 263 -30.04 33.25 6.08
C PRO A 263 -31.25 32.52 5.47
#